data_AF-A0A519F688-F1
#
_entry.id   AF-A0A519F688-F1
#
_cell.length_a   1.000
_cell.length_b   1.000
_cell.length_c   1.000
_cell.angle_alpha   90.00
_cell.angle_beta   90.00
_cell.angle_gamma   90.00
#
_symmetry.space_group_name_H-M   'P 1'
#
loop_
_entity.id
_entity.type
_entity.pdbx_description
1 polymer ?
#
loop_
_entity_poly.entity_id
_entity_poly.type
_entity_poly.pdbx_seq_one_letter_code
_entity_poly.pdbx_strand_id
1 'polypeptide(L)'
;LHTDARLVDGQRRDLGQTLFHALEVERFELDWIHAGSAFDVFLRRNLVTGATTVFRRTLLAPAVPFPKEWVHDEWLAIVASAMGRVDVIEDALIDYRQHENNQIGARRDSFMGKVRKALASRGTTHADRAYKAQLLLDRLVTLGDAVAPDTIQKLRDKLVHQRFRAALPPSRLARCVPVLREAMTGRYDKFGRGVRGVVRDLFESV
;
A
#
# COMPACT_ATOMS: atom_id res chain seq x y z
N LEU A 1 9.05 13.53 0.94
CA LEU A 1 7.93 14.48 1.06
C LEU A 1 7.07 14.28 -0.17
N HIS A 2 5.77 14.08 0.00
CA HIS A 2 4.84 14.02 -1.14
C HIS A 2 3.64 14.94 -0.92
N THR A 3 2.90 15.27 -1.97
CA THR A 3 1.76 16.19 -1.86
C THR A 3 0.50 15.61 -2.50
N ASP A 4 -0.64 16.27 -2.25
CA ASP A 4 -1.84 16.07 -3.07
C ASP A 4 -1.67 16.75 -4.45
N ALA A 5 -2.60 16.47 -5.35
CA ALA A 5 -2.69 17.09 -6.67
C ALA A 5 -4.16 17.29 -7.08
N ARG A 6 -4.45 18.37 -7.80
CA ARG A 6 -5.75 18.58 -8.41
C ARG A 6 -5.84 17.73 -9.67
N LEU A 7 -6.91 16.95 -9.82
CA LEU A 7 -7.08 16.12 -11.01
C LEU A 7 -7.68 16.96 -12.14
N VAL A 8 -7.05 16.91 -13.31
CA VAL A 8 -7.50 17.67 -14.50
C VAL A 8 -7.62 16.75 -15.72
N ASP A 9 -8.48 17.12 -16.67
CA ASP A 9 -8.60 16.43 -17.95
C ASP A 9 -7.44 16.77 -18.93
N GLY A 10 -7.51 16.22 -20.14
CA GLY A 10 -6.51 16.46 -21.19
C GLY A 10 -6.35 17.94 -21.57
N GLN A 11 -7.41 18.73 -21.37
CA GLN A 11 -7.53 20.16 -21.65
C GLN A 11 -7.24 21.02 -20.41
N ARG A 12 -6.78 20.41 -19.32
CA ARG A 12 -6.51 21.05 -18.00
C ARG A 12 -7.76 21.62 -17.31
N ARG A 13 -8.95 21.13 -17.66
CA ARG A 13 -10.16 21.48 -16.90
C ARG A 13 -10.20 20.66 -15.63
N ASP A 14 -10.59 21.30 -14.54
CA ASP A 14 -10.73 20.68 -13.23
C ASP A 14 -11.79 19.57 -13.26
N LEU A 15 -11.44 18.40 -12.71
CA LEU A 15 -12.35 17.27 -12.57
C LEU A 15 -13.14 17.31 -11.25
N GLY A 16 -12.93 18.32 -10.41
CA GLY A 16 -13.62 18.52 -9.13
C GLY A 16 -13.18 17.53 -8.05
N GLN A 17 -11.99 16.93 -8.19
CA GLN A 17 -11.44 15.95 -7.26
C GLN A 17 -9.92 16.06 -7.17
N THR A 18 -9.38 15.71 -6.01
CA THR A 18 -7.93 15.61 -5.81
C THR A 18 -7.44 14.16 -5.90
N LEU A 19 -6.14 14.00 -5.99
CA LEU A 19 -5.49 12.70 -6.01
C LEU A 19 -5.71 11.94 -4.70
N PHE A 20 -5.61 12.60 -3.54
CA PHE A 20 -5.90 11.98 -2.25
C PHE A 20 -7.37 11.58 -2.12
N HIS A 21 -8.29 12.41 -2.62
CA HIS A 21 -9.70 12.03 -2.68
C HIS A 21 -9.91 10.78 -3.57
N ALA A 22 -9.28 10.72 -4.74
CA ALA A 22 -9.38 9.57 -5.64
C ALA A 22 -8.72 8.29 -5.08
N LEU A 23 -7.65 8.44 -4.29
CA LEU A 23 -7.02 7.35 -3.55
C LEU A 23 -7.77 6.97 -2.27
N GLU A 24 -8.86 7.65 -1.92
CA GLU A 24 -9.62 7.45 -0.69
C GLU A 24 -8.71 7.56 0.55
N VAL A 25 -7.78 8.53 0.60
CA VAL A 25 -6.91 8.77 1.76
C VAL A 25 -7.74 9.11 2.98
N GLU A 26 -7.49 8.42 4.10
CA GLU A 26 -8.21 8.61 5.36
C GLU A 26 -7.41 9.51 6.31
N ARG A 27 -8.10 10.30 7.14
CA ARG A 27 -7.45 11.30 8.01
C ARG A 27 -6.39 10.70 8.93
N PHE A 28 -6.65 9.52 9.50
CA PHE A 28 -5.69 8.87 10.40
C PHE A 28 -4.38 8.50 9.68
N GLU A 29 -4.39 8.27 8.36
CA GLU A 29 -3.17 7.95 7.61
C GLU A 29 -2.28 9.18 7.50
N LEU A 30 -2.88 10.35 7.27
CA LEU A 30 -2.18 11.63 7.27
C LEU A 30 -1.63 11.92 8.66
N ASP A 31 -2.46 11.79 9.70
CA ASP A 31 -2.05 12.04 11.08
C ASP A 31 -0.88 11.10 11.50
N TRP A 32 -0.91 9.84 11.08
CA TRP A 32 0.19 8.89 11.33
C TRP A 32 1.46 9.25 10.56
N ILE A 33 1.36 9.72 9.32
CA ILE A 33 2.51 10.19 8.54
C ILE A 33 3.15 11.40 9.25
N HIS A 34 2.35 12.41 9.61
CA HIS A 34 2.82 13.60 10.33
C HIS A 34 3.46 13.26 11.68
N ALA A 35 2.95 12.23 12.35
CA ALA A 35 3.48 11.72 13.61
C ALA A 35 4.75 10.86 13.47
N GLY A 36 5.26 10.63 12.25
CA GLY A 36 6.46 9.82 12.01
C GLY A 36 6.21 8.32 11.85
N SER A 37 4.96 7.88 11.79
CA SER A 37 4.54 6.48 11.61
C SER A 37 4.20 6.16 10.15
N ALA A 38 4.85 6.82 9.20
CA ALA A 38 4.60 6.64 7.77
C ALA A 38 4.86 5.20 7.28
N PHE A 39 5.78 4.47 7.92
CA PHE A 39 6.04 3.07 7.60
C PHE A 39 4.81 2.18 7.85
N ASP A 40 4.13 2.38 8.98
CA ASP A 40 2.90 1.63 9.32
C ASP A 40 1.77 1.91 8.31
N VAL A 41 1.66 3.15 7.82
CA VAL A 41 0.72 3.52 6.75
C VAL A 41 1.07 2.79 5.45
N PHE A 42 2.33 2.85 5.02
CA PHE A 42 2.75 2.25 3.76
C PHE A 42 2.78 0.71 3.77
N LEU A 43 2.94 0.07 4.94
CA LEU A 43 2.71 -1.36 5.10
C LEU A 43 1.25 -1.76 4.86
N ARG A 44 0.29 -0.87 5.10
CA ARG A 44 -1.13 -1.10 4.82
C ARG A 44 -1.43 -0.91 3.34
N ARG A 45 -1.00 0.23 2.78
CA ARG A 45 -1.14 0.56 1.36
C ARG A 45 -0.27 1.74 0.94
N ASN A 46 0.07 1.80 -0.35
CA ASN A 46 0.73 2.97 -0.92
C ASN A 46 -0.23 4.16 -1.04
N LEU A 47 0.24 5.34 -0.63
CA LEU A 47 -0.41 6.64 -0.84
C LEU A 47 0.43 7.57 -1.74
N VAL A 48 1.68 7.19 -2.02
CA VAL A 48 2.65 8.05 -2.69
C VAL A 48 2.50 7.92 -4.20
N THR A 49 2.49 9.09 -4.85
CA THR A 49 2.50 9.20 -6.31
C THR A 49 3.75 9.97 -6.72
N GLY A 50 4.50 9.42 -7.68
CA GLY A 50 5.81 9.95 -8.06
C GLY A 50 5.78 11.39 -8.53
N ALA A 51 4.73 11.78 -9.27
CA ALA A 51 4.55 13.15 -9.76
C ALA A 51 4.46 14.21 -8.64
N THR A 52 4.06 13.82 -7.43
CA THR A 52 3.93 14.71 -6.27
C THR A 52 5.06 14.54 -5.26
N THR A 53 6.12 13.79 -5.60
CA THR A 53 7.13 13.36 -4.64
C THR A 53 8.47 14.04 -4.86
N VAL A 54 9.07 14.51 -3.76
CA VAL A 54 10.47 14.94 -3.70
C VAL A 54 11.21 14.18 -2.59
N PHE A 55 12.47 13.84 -2.86
CA PHE A 55 13.31 13.09 -1.94
C PHE A 55 14.78 13.51 -2.05
N ARG A 56 15.57 13.23 -1.01
CA ARG A 56 17.02 13.49 -1.01
C ARG A 56 17.75 12.45 -1.84
N ARG A 57 18.71 12.85 -2.66
CA ARG A 57 19.55 11.94 -3.47
C ARG A 57 20.15 10.79 -2.67
N THR A 58 20.48 11.02 -1.39
CA THR A 58 21.03 10.01 -0.48
C THR A 58 20.13 8.79 -0.30
N LEU A 59 18.82 8.89 -0.55
CA LEU A 59 17.88 7.76 -0.54
C LEU A 59 18.15 6.74 -1.64
N LEU A 60 18.82 7.12 -2.73
CA LEU A 60 19.09 6.19 -3.84
C LEU A 60 20.00 5.05 -3.41
N ALA A 61 21.03 5.31 -2.62
CA ALA A 61 21.97 4.29 -2.16
C ALA A 61 21.26 3.12 -1.44
N PRO A 62 20.38 3.35 -0.44
CA PRO A 62 19.61 2.28 0.17
C PRO A 62 18.43 1.79 -0.66
N ALA A 63 17.99 2.49 -1.72
CA ALA A 63 16.89 2.02 -2.56
C ALA A 63 17.33 1.15 -3.75
N VAL A 64 18.57 1.27 -4.26
CA VAL A 64 19.00 0.52 -5.46
C VAL A 64 19.53 -0.89 -5.13
N PRO A 65 19.27 -1.91 -5.99
CA PRO A 65 18.51 -1.85 -7.23
C PRO A 65 16.99 -1.81 -7.00
N PHE A 66 16.26 -1.20 -7.94
CA PHE A 66 14.80 -1.18 -7.89
C PHE A 66 14.22 -2.55 -8.30
N PRO A 67 13.40 -3.19 -7.45
CA PRO A 67 12.75 -4.45 -7.82
C PRO A 67 11.66 -4.22 -8.88
N LYS A 68 11.52 -5.16 -9.82
CA LYS A 68 10.58 -5.05 -10.95
C LYS A 68 9.12 -5.12 -10.51
N GLU A 69 8.87 -5.71 -9.35
CA GLU A 69 7.56 -5.97 -8.77
C GLU A 69 6.97 -4.75 -8.04
N TRP A 70 7.78 -3.70 -7.86
CA TRP A 70 7.36 -2.47 -7.20
C TRP A 70 7.31 -1.31 -8.19
N VAL A 71 6.34 -0.43 -7.97
CA VAL A 71 6.37 0.89 -8.59
C VAL A 71 7.49 1.69 -7.92
N HIS A 72 8.24 2.46 -8.71
CA HIS A 72 9.45 3.12 -8.20
C HIS A 72 9.18 4.11 -7.06
N ASP A 73 8.07 4.84 -7.13
CA ASP A 73 7.63 5.78 -6.10
C ASP A 73 7.19 5.06 -4.81
N GLU A 74 6.41 3.99 -4.92
CA GLU A 74 6.01 3.11 -3.82
C GLU A 74 7.25 2.54 -3.11
N TRP A 75 8.23 2.05 -3.88
CA TRP A 75 9.48 1.52 -3.35
C TRP A 75 10.31 2.58 -2.60
N LEU A 76 10.49 3.76 -3.20
CA LEU A 76 11.22 4.86 -2.55
C LEU A 76 10.52 5.29 -1.26
N ALA A 77 9.19 5.38 -1.27
CA ALA A 77 8.41 5.77 -0.12
C ALA A 77 8.58 4.81 1.06
N ILE A 78 8.46 3.49 0.83
CA ILE A 78 8.54 2.49 1.90
C ILE A 78 9.98 2.31 2.41
N VAL A 79 11.00 2.41 1.54
CA VAL A 79 12.41 2.38 1.97
C VAL A 79 12.74 3.65 2.78
N ALA A 80 12.27 4.82 2.34
CA ALA A 80 12.47 6.07 3.05
C ALA A 80 11.82 6.06 4.44
N SER A 81 10.59 5.55 4.56
CA SER A 81 9.89 5.49 5.84
C SER A 81 10.45 4.44 6.80
N ALA A 82 11.15 3.42 6.29
CA ALA A 82 11.82 2.42 7.11
C ALA A 82 13.10 2.92 7.80
N MET A 83 13.77 3.90 7.20
CA MET A 83 15.10 4.38 7.63
C MET A 83 15.10 5.81 8.18
N GLY A 84 14.03 6.54 7.96
CA GLY A 84 13.98 7.96 8.27
C GLY A 84 12.56 8.51 8.24
N ARG A 85 12.45 9.81 7.96
CA ARG A 85 11.17 10.51 7.98
C ARG A 85 10.60 10.64 6.57
N VAL A 86 9.35 10.24 6.43
CA VAL A 86 8.48 10.64 5.31
C VAL A 86 7.40 11.55 5.87
N ASP A 87 7.01 12.54 5.08
CA ASP A 87 5.96 13.48 5.43
C ASP A 87 5.16 13.87 4.20
N VAL A 88 4.02 14.51 4.42
CA VAL A 88 3.05 14.88 3.39
C VAL A 88 2.63 16.36 3.49
N ILE A 89 2.47 17.03 2.35
CA ILE A 89 1.76 18.32 2.28
C ILE A 89 0.36 18.05 1.73
N GLU A 90 -0.67 18.39 2.50
CA GLU A 90 -2.07 18.11 2.14
C GLU A 90 -2.59 19.02 1.01
N ASP A 91 -1.88 20.11 0.69
CA ASP A 91 -2.23 21.01 -0.41
C ASP A 91 -2.00 20.38 -1.79
N ALA A 92 -2.93 20.68 -2.70
CA ALA A 92 -2.81 20.33 -4.10
C ALA A 92 -1.83 21.27 -4.83
N LEU A 93 -0.55 20.88 -4.88
CA LEU A 93 0.52 21.74 -5.42
C LEU A 93 0.72 21.62 -6.94
N ILE A 94 0.10 20.64 -7.59
CA ILE A 94 0.19 20.43 -9.04
C ILE A 94 -1.15 20.02 -9.65
N ASP A 95 -1.29 20.26 -10.95
CA ASP A 95 -2.34 19.67 -11.77
C ASP A 95 -1.90 18.31 -12.31
N TYR A 96 -2.56 17.24 -11.86
CA TYR A 96 -2.32 15.88 -12.31
C TYR A 96 -3.32 15.51 -13.41
N ARG A 97 -2.82 15.44 -14.65
CA ARG A 97 -3.63 15.09 -15.82
C ARG A 97 -4.04 13.62 -15.77
N GLN A 98 -5.34 13.34 -15.87
CA GLN A 98 -5.85 12.00 -16.11
C GLN A 98 -6.04 11.76 -17.61
N HIS A 99 -5.31 10.79 -18.15
CA HIS A 99 -5.54 10.25 -19.50
C HIS A 99 -5.88 8.76 -19.42
N GLU A 100 -6.53 8.24 -20.46
CA GLU A 100 -7.04 6.85 -20.49
C GLU A 100 -5.92 5.79 -20.36
N ASN A 101 -4.68 6.15 -20.71
CA ASN A 101 -3.49 5.29 -20.63
C ASN A 101 -2.65 5.43 -19.35
N ASN A 102 -3.17 5.99 -18.25
CA ASN A 102 -2.38 6.12 -17.02
C ASN A 102 -2.01 4.71 -16.51
N GLN A 103 -0.70 4.42 -16.42
CA GLN A 103 -0.16 3.10 -16.07
C GLN A 103 -0.69 2.60 -14.72
N ILE A 104 -0.89 3.54 -13.78
CA ILE A 104 -1.56 3.38 -12.50
C ILE A 104 -2.24 4.72 -12.21
N GLY A 105 -3.55 4.77 -11.98
CA GLY A 105 -4.12 6.02 -11.46
C GLY A 105 -5.62 6.22 -11.60
N ALA A 106 -6.27 6.23 -10.45
CA ALA A 106 -7.30 7.21 -10.06
C ALA A 106 -8.55 7.33 -10.94
N ARG A 107 -8.91 6.30 -11.73
CA ARG A 107 -10.33 6.09 -12.03
C ARG A 107 -10.99 5.62 -10.74
N ARG A 108 -11.91 6.44 -10.21
CA ARG A 108 -12.84 5.98 -9.17
C ARG A 108 -13.47 4.70 -9.71
N ASP A 109 -13.22 3.57 -9.07
CA ASP A 109 -13.94 2.36 -9.43
C ASP A 109 -15.42 2.69 -9.28
N SER A 110 -16.17 2.64 -10.38
CA SER A 110 -17.63 2.75 -10.31
C SER A 110 -18.15 1.73 -9.31
N PHE A 111 -19.34 1.94 -8.75
CA PHE A 111 -19.92 0.95 -7.83
C PHE A 111 -19.89 -0.47 -8.42
N MET A 112 -20.17 -0.60 -9.72
CA MET A 112 -20.01 -1.85 -10.46
C MET A 112 -18.55 -2.32 -10.59
N GLY A 113 -17.59 -1.42 -10.78
CA GLY A 113 -16.15 -1.74 -10.77
C GLY A 113 -15.67 -2.28 -9.43
N LYS A 114 -16.15 -1.72 -8.31
CA LYS A 114 -15.88 -2.21 -6.95
C LYS A 114 -16.48 -3.60 -6.72
N VAL A 115 -17.73 -3.80 -7.14
CA VAL A 115 -18.41 -5.11 -7.08
C VAL A 115 -17.68 -6.15 -7.94
N ARG A 116 -17.29 -5.80 -9.17
CA ARG A 116 -16.52 -6.70 -10.06
C ARG A 116 -15.16 -7.06 -9.48
N LYS A 117 -14.42 -6.11 -8.90
CA LYS A 117 -13.15 -6.39 -8.20
C LYS A 117 -13.35 -7.22 -6.93
N ALA A 118 -14.48 -7.06 -6.23
CA ALA A 118 -14.81 -7.87 -5.06
C ALA A 118 -15.21 -9.31 -5.43
N LEU A 119 -15.82 -9.51 -6.61
CA LEU A 119 -16.28 -10.81 -7.12
C LEU A 119 -15.24 -11.54 -8.00
N ALA A 120 -14.17 -10.87 -8.44
CA ALA A 120 -13.10 -11.49 -9.20
C ALA A 120 -12.32 -12.49 -8.34
N SER A 121 -12.05 -13.70 -8.87
CA SER A 121 -11.10 -14.65 -8.26
C SER A 121 -9.75 -13.97 -8.11
N ARG A 122 -9.14 -14.13 -6.94
CA ARG A 122 -7.92 -13.39 -6.58
C ARG A 122 -6.64 -13.92 -7.22
N GLY A 123 -6.68 -15.04 -7.94
CA GLY A 123 -5.50 -15.64 -8.56
C GLY A 123 -4.30 -15.60 -7.61
N THR A 124 -3.19 -15.02 -8.08
CA THR A 124 -1.92 -14.95 -7.34
C THR A 124 -1.78 -13.73 -6.42
N THR A 125 -2.79 -12.87 -6.28
CA THR A 125 -2.66 -11.54 -5.61
C THR A 125 -2.01 -11.59 -4.23
N HIS A 126 -2.37 -12.57 -3.39
CA HIS A 126 -1.78 -12.71 -2.04
C HIS A 126 -0.35 -13.25 -2.09
N ALA A 127 -0.06 -14.15 -3.02
CA ALA A 127 1.28 -14.64 -3.26
C ALA A 127 2.19 -13.51 -3.78
N ASP A 128 1.70 -12.69 -4.72
CA ASP A 128 2.43 -11.53 -5.25
C ASP A 128 2.74 -10.51 -4.16
N ARG A 129 1.77 -10.26 -3.25
CA ARG A 129 1.99 -9.39 -2.08
C ARG A 129 2.99 -9.98 -1.09
N ALA A 130 2.95 -11.29 -0.85
CA ALA A 130 3.93 -11.95 -0.02
C ALA A 130 5.33 -11.86 -0.63
N TYR A 131 5.45 -12.02 -1.94
CA TYR A 131 6.72 -11.89 -2.66
C TYR A 131 7.25 -10.45 -2.62
N LYS A 132 6.41 -9.43 -2.89
CA LYS A 132 6.79 -8.02 -2.71
C LYS A 132 7.29 -7.73 -1.29
N ALA A 133 6.60 -8.24 -0.27
CA ALA A 133 7.01 -8.07 1.13
C ALA A 133 8.33 -8.77 1.46
N GLN A 134 8.59 -9.95 0.87
CA GLN A 134 9.87 -10.64 0.99
C GLN A 134 11.01 -9.83 0.36
N LEU A 135 10.82 -9.28 -0.85
CA LEU A 135 11.82 -8.42 -1.51
C LEU A 135 12.17 -7.19 -0.67
N LEU A 136 11.16 -6.56 -0.05
CA LEU A 136 11.39 -5.45 0.87
C LEU A 136 12.17 -5.91 2.11
N LEU A 137 11.84 -7.08 2.68
CA LEU A 137 12.51 -7.60 3.86
C LEU A 137 13.98 -7.90 3.56
N ASP A 138 14.25 -8.58 2.45
CA ASP A 138 15.59 -8.89 1.99
C ASP A 138 16.40 -7.60 1.83
N ARG A 139 15.80 -6.56 1.26
CA ARG A 139 16.47 -5.26 1.15
C ARG A 139 16.74 -4.63 2.51
N LEU A 140 15.72 -4.48 3.36
CA LEU A 140 15.87 -3.77 4.63
C LEU A 140 16.87 -4.47 5.57
N VAL A 141 16.96 -5.81 5.52
CA VAL A 141 17.96 -6.56 6.28
C VAL A 141 19.39 -6.23 5.83
N THR A 142 19.63 -6.00 4.52
CA THR A 142 20.97 -5.60 4.04
C THR A 142 21.41 -4.21 4.52
N LEU A 143 20.47 -3.40 5.03
CA LEU A 143 20.76 -2.05 5.52
C LEU A 143 21.18 -2.02 6.99
N GLY A 144 21.12 -3.17 7.68
CA GLY A 144 21.61 -3.33 9.06
C GLY A 144 21.02 -2.30 10.02
N ASP A 145 21.89 -1.66 10.80
CA ASP A 145 21.52 -0.71 11.87
C ASP A 145 20.84 0.56 11.36
N ALA A 146 20.82 0.82 10.05
CA ALA A 146 20.07 1.93 9.47
C ALA A 146 18.54 1.71 9.51
N VAL A 147 18.09 0.50 9.83
CA VAL A 147 16.67 0.15 9.97
C VAL A 147 16.41 -0.34 11.39
N ALA A 148 15.40 0.23 12.05
CA ALA A 148 15.05 -0.16 13.41
C ALA A 148 14.60 -1.64 13.47
N PRO A 149 14.98 -2.41 14.51
CA PRO A 149 14.55 -3.80 14.67
C PRO A 149 13.02 -3.99 14.67
N ASP A 150 12.28 -3.03 15.24
CA ASP A 150 10.81 -3.02 15.23
C ASP A 150 10.25 -2.95 13.80
N THR A 151 10.83 -2.13 12.92
CA THR A 151 10.47 -2.03 11.50
C THR A 151 10.62 -3.38 10.79
N ILE A 152 11.72 -4.09 11.04
CA ILE A 152 11.96 -5.44 10.51
C ILE A 152 10.91 -6.42 11.05
N GLN A 153 10.58 -6.35 12.34
CA GLN A 153 9.59 -7.22 12.95
C GLN A 153 8.18 -6.98 12.38
N LYS A 154 7.77 -5.73 12.22
CA LYS A 154 6.50 -5.34 11.56
C LYS A 154 6.41 -5.92 10.14
N LEU A 155 7.50 -5.85 9.38
CA LEU A 155 7.54 -6.41 8.02
C LEU A 155 7.50 -7.94 8.00
N ARG A 156 8.15 -8.61 8.97
CA ARG A 156 8.01 -10.07 9.14
C ARG A 156 6.57 -10.46 9.46
N ASP A 157 5.91 -9.74 10.36
CA ASP A 157 4.49 -9.98 10.67
C ASP A 157 3.59 -9.74 9.45
N LYS A 158 3.88 -8.70 8.65
CA LYS A 158 3.20 -8.46 7.36
C LYS A 158 3.37 -9.63 6.40
N LEU A 159 4.58 -10.17 6.30
CA LEU A 159 4.90 -11.30 5.44
C LEU A 159 4.18 -12.58 5.90
N VAL A 160 4.17 -12.86 7.20
CA VAL A 160 3.40 -13.97 7.79
C VAL A 160 1.94 -13.84 7.43
N HIS A 161 1.35 -12.66 7.61
CA HIS A 161 -0.05 -12.40 7.26
C HIS A 161 -0.34 -12.62 5.77
N GLN A 162 0.51 -12.14 4.86
CA GLN A 162 0.28 -12.33 3.42
C GLN A 162 0.44 -13.78 2.99
N ARG A 163 1.42 -14.51 3.54
CA ARG A 163 1.60 -15.95 3.29
C ARG A 163 0.42 -16.76 3.80
N PHE A 164 -0.07 -16.45 5.00
CA PHE A 164 -1.29 -17.04 5.54
C PHE A 164 -2.47 -16.88 4.58
N ARG A 165 -2.69 -15.66 4.08
CA ARG A 165 -3.78 -15.37 3.13
C ARG A 165 -3.61 -16.04 1.77
N ALA A 166 -2.37 -16.19 1.31
CA ALA A 166 -2.06 -16.90 0.07
C ALA A 166 -2.31 -18.41 0.18
N ALA A 167 -2.23 -18.98 1.39
CA ALA A 167 -2.40 -20.40 1.67
C ALA A 167 -3.81 -20.77 2.16
N LEU A 168 -4.79 -19.86 2.11
CA LEU A 168 -6.15 -20.15 2.55
C LEU A 168 -6.77 -21.26 1.68
N PRO A 169 -7.43 -22.26 2.31
CA PRO A 169 -8.02 -23.38 1.57
C PRO A 169 -9.15 -22.90 0.66
N PRO A 170 -9.39 -23.56 -0.49
CA PRO A 170 -10.47 -23.16 -1.39
C PRO A 170 -11.85 -23.29 -0.73
N SER A 171 -12.04 -24.25 0.17
CA SER A 171 -13.28 -24.41 0.94
C SER A 171 -13.49 -23.28 1.94
N ARG A 172 -14.59 -22.53 1.79
CA ARG A 172 -14.97 -21.42 2.68
C ARG A 172 -15.14 -21.85 4.14
N LEU A 173 -15.75 -23.01 4.39
CA LEU A 173 -15.95 -23.54 5.74
C LEU A 173 -14.61 -23.85 6.42
N ALA A 174 -13.63 -24.34 5.66
CA ALA A 174 -12.29 -24.62 6.17
C ALA A 174 -11.51 -23.33 6.54
N ARG A 175 -11.96 -22.15 6.09
CA ARG A 175 -11.31 -20.86 6.41
C ARG A 175 -11.74 -20.27 7.75
N CYS A 176 -12.91 -20.65 8.29
CA CYS A 176 -13.48 -19.99 9.46
C CYS A 176 -12.52 -19.96 10.66
N VAL A 177 -12.04 -21.13 11.09
CA VAL A 177 -11.12 -21.24 12.23
C VAL A 177 -9.77 -20.52 11.98
N PRO A 178 -9.04 -20.78 10.87
CA PRO A 178 -7.76 -20.12 10.64
C PRO A 178 -7.89 -18.60 10.48
N VAL A 179 -8.93 -18.09 9.82
CA VAL A 179 -9.14 -16.64 9.66
C VAL A 179 -9.46 -15.98 11.00
N LEU A 180 -10.29 -16.60 11.83
CA LEU A 180 -10.58 -16.08 13.17
C LEU A 180 -9.32 -16.06 14.06
N ARG A 181 -8.50 -17.13 14.02
CA ARG A 181 -7.21 -17.16 14.74
C ARG A 181 -6.27 -16.06 14.28
N GLU A 182 -6.16 -15.84 12.97
CA GLU A 182 -5.33 -14.76 12.43
C GLU A 182 -5.91 -13.38 12.80
N ALA A 183 -7.24 -13.20 12.81
CA ALA A 183 -7.88 -11.97 13.26
C ALA A 183 -7.53 -11.61 14.72
N MET A 184 -7.44 -12.60 15.61
CA MET A 184 -7.04 -12.41 17.01
C MET A 184 -5.59 -11.89 17.16
N THR A 185 -4.73 -12.02 16.15
CA THR A 185 -3.37 -11.44 16.19
C THR A 185 -3.35 -9.93 15.93
N GLY A 186 -4.48 -9.35 15.51
CA GLY A 186 -4.58 -7.94 15.10
C GLY A 186 -3.94 -7.61 13.74
N ARG A 187 -3.38 -8.60 13.03
CA ARG A 187 -2.70 -8.40 11.74
C ARG A 187 -3.65 -7.93 10.63
N TYR A 188 -4.93 -8.29 10.70
CA TYR A 188 -5.94 -7.79 9.75
C TYR A 188 -6.14 -6.27 9.83
N ASP A 189 -6.07 -5.70 11.04
CA ASP A 189 -6.16 -4.25 11.26
C ASP A 189 -4.84 -3.57 10.88
N LYS A 190 -3.72 -4.11 11.38
CA LYS A 190 -2.37 -3.56 11.16
C LYS A 190 -1.95 -3.55 9.69
N PHE A 191 -2.35 -4.55 8.91
CA PHE A 191 -1.82 -4.76 7.55
C PHE A 191 -2.89 -4.78 6.46
N GLY A 192 -4.12 -4.38 6.80
CA GLY A 192 -5.26 -4.46 5.91
C GLY A 192 -6.37 -3.49 6.27
N ARG A 193 -7.60 -3.91 5.96
CA ARG A 193 -8.85 -3.17 6.21
C ARG A 193 -9.64 -3.76 7.38
N GLY A 194 -8.94 -4.34 8.36
CA GLY A 194 -9.54 -4.92 9.57
C GLY A 194 -10.62 -5.93 9.28
N VAL A 195 -11.80 -5.74 9.90
CA VAL A 195 -13.01 -6.57 9.73
C VAL A 195 -13.39 -6.77 8.27
N ARG A 196 -13.23 -5.76 7.40
CA ARG A 196 -13.51 -5.91 5.97
C ARG A 196 -12.58 -6.93 5.32
N GLY A 197 -11.33 -7.02 5.78
CA GLY A 197 -10.38 -8.05 5.35
C GLY A 197 -10.79 -9.45 5.81
N VAL A 198 -11.27 -9.59 7.05
CA VAL A 198 -11.76 -10.86 7.63
C VAL A 198 -12.96 -11.39 6.83
N VAL A 199 -14.01 -10.57 6.67
CA VAL A 199 -15.21 -10.94 5.91
C VAL A 199 -14.83 -11.37 4.50
N ARG A 200 -13.95 -10.61 3.86
CA ARG A 200 -13.51 -10.89 2.50
C ARG A 200 -12.84 -12.26 2.39
N ASP A 201 -11.93 -12.61 3.30
CA ASP A 201 -11.22 -13.89 3.24
C ASP A 201 -12.11 -15.10 3.56
N LEU A 202 -13.16 -14.91 4.38
CA LEU A 202 -14.16 -15.94 4.68
C LEU A 202 -15.07 -16.25 3.47
N PHE A 203 -15.49 -15.22 2.73
CA PHE A 203 -16.54 -15.35 1.71
C PHE A 203 -16.01 -15.33 0.27
N GLU A 204 -14.76 -14.97 0.04
CA GLU A 204 -14.22 -14.88 -1.32
C GLU A 204 -14.14 -16.23 -2.03
N SER A 205 -14.26 -16.18 -3.35
CA SER A 205 -13.98 -17.29 -4.24
C SER A 205 -12.46 -17.36 -4.45
N VAL A 206 -11.84 -18.51 -4.18
CA VAL A 206 -10.44 -18.79 -4.56
C VAL A 206 -10.44 -19.28 -5.99
#